data_AF-A0A964PRS1-F1
#
_entry.id   AF-A0A964PRS1-F1
#
_cell.length_a   1.000
_cell.length_b   1.000
_cell.length_c   1.000
_cell.angle_alpha   90.00
_cell.angle_beta   90.00
_cell.angle_gamma   90.00
#
_symmetry.space_group_name_H-M   'P 1'
#
loop_
_entity.id
_entity.type
_entity.pdbx_description
1 polymer ?
#
loop_
_entity_poly.entity_id
_entity_poly.type
_entity_poly.pdbx_seq_one_letter_code
_entity_poly.pdbx_strand_id
1 'polypeptide(L)'
;MTAVAQTSIRIDQPATAAEPVYVFGTSVLGKHMGDSVAHAMKFHGAQLGKWSGPTGNSYAIPCRSSELKLLAIEVIDNYIQSFLSYARQHPELTFVVTRFGCGDGQHHDATIAKLFRDAPRNCQLPGIWARLLAPTSPVRLLISDPAAHMKSKVWQTKLQTYLKRNAPLWKASSVDLVSAGLALSVVANDLAARNLHLKHCIVSCSTEYYRELAPFAAELKAVWYATHLLCISDFSRSAQPNQIRITTAAARAGLCVEHVDVRDSALDAN
;
A
#
# COMPACT_ATOMS: atom_id res chain seq x y z
N MET A 1 -21.51 -15.25 28.76
CA MET A 1 -20.26 -14.51 28.51
C MET A 1 -19.38 -15.38 27.64
N THR A 2 -19.37 -15.14 26.34
CA THR A 2 -18.60 -15.96 25.39
C THR A 2 -17.56 -15.04 24.78
N ALA A 3 -16.30 -15.20 25.20
CA ALA A 3 -15.17 -14.48 24.63
C ALA A 3 -14.97 -14.94 23.19
N VAL A 4 -15.35 -14.12 22.22
CA VAL A 4 -14.96 -14.32 20.83
C VAL A 4 -13.50 -13.87 20.72
N ALA A 5 -12.58 -14.83 20.77
CA ALA A 5 -11.20 -14.62 20.37
C ALA A 5 -11.17 -14.49 18.84
N GLN A 6 -11.02 -13.28 18.31
CA GLN A 6 -10.81 -13.02 16.88
C GLN A 6 -9.97 -11.75 16.68
N THR A 7 -9.28 -11.62 15.54
CA THR A 7 -7.86 -11.92 15.39
C THR A 7 -7.22 -10.66 14.79
N SER A 8 -6.33 -9.97 15.50
CA SER A 8 -5.47 -8.97 14.87
C SER A 8 -4.60 -9.72 13.87
N ILE A 9 -4.78 -9.50 12.56
CA ILE A 9 -3.91 -10.12 11.56
C ILE A 9 -2.73 -9.19 11.39
N ARG A 10 -1.58 -9.58 11.92
CA ARG A 10 -0.35 -8.94 11.50
C ARG A 10 0.00 -9.45 10.12
N ILE A 11 0.29 -8.55 9.18
CA ILE A 11 1.14 -8.91 8.04
C ILE A 11 2.58 -8.90 8.57
N ASP A 12 2.82 -9.69 9.61
CA ASP A 12 4.16 -10.11 9.99
C ASP A 12 4.45 -11.23 9.00
N GLN A 13 5.45 -11.02 8.13
CA GLN A 13 6.17 -12.19 7.66
C GLN A 13 6.72 -12.90 8.90
N PRO A 14 6.69 -14.23 8.97
CA PRO A 14 7.41 -14.93 10.02
C PRO A 14 8.85 -14.43 10.00
N ALA A 15 9.46 -14.24 11.17
CA ALA A 15 10.80 -13.67 11.36
C ALA A 15 11.93 -14.43 10.63
N THR A 16 11.60 -15.49 9.90
CA THR A 16 12.50 -16.40 9.17
C THR A 16 12.24 -16.47 7.66
N ALA A 17 11.20 -15.80 7.12
CA ALA A 17 10.99 -15.75 5.67
C ALA A 17 11.88 -14.65 5.06
N ALA A 18 12.63 -14.99 4.01
CA ALA A 18 13.39 -14.00 3.25
C ALA A 18 12.48 -12.85 2.79
N GLU A 19 13.00 -11.62 2.82
CA GLU A 19 12.26 -10.44 2.35
C GLU A 19 11.86 -10.67 0.87
N PRO A 20 10.62 -10.38 0.46
CA PRO A 20 10.15 -10.68 -0.90
C PRO A 20 10.95 -9.90 -1.96
N VAL A 21 10.99 -10.46 -3.16
CA VAL A 21 11.58 -9.80 -4.32
C VAL A 21 10.73 -8.58 -4.68
N TYR A 22 11.33 -7.39 -4.62
CA TYR A 22 10.65 -6.13 -4.92
C TYR A 22 10.56 -5.91 -6.42
N VAL A 23 9.36 -5.84 -6.99
CA VAL A 23 9.16 -5.69 -8.44
C VAL A 23 8.77 -4.26 -8.76
N PHE A 24 9.58 -3.57 -9.57
CA PHE A 24 9.45 -2.14 -9.79
C PHE A 24 9.54 -1.71 -11.25
N GLY A 25 8.81 -0.64 -11.58
CA GLY A 25 8.87 -0.01 -12.88
C GLY A 25 10.12 0.85 -13.07
N THR A 26 10.73 0.81 -14.25
CA THR A 26 11.91 1.63 -14.58
C THR A 26 11.85 2.18 -16.02
N SER A 27 12.85 2.97 -16.41
CA SER A 27 13.07 3.40 -17.79
C SER A 27 14.02 2.45 -18.53
N VAL A 28 13.94 2.38 -19.87
CA VAL A 28 14.81 1.54 -20.72
C VAL A 28 16.30 1.93 -20.68
N LEU A 29 16.64 3.12 -20.15
CA LEU A 29 18.03 3.51 -19.92
C LEU A 29 18.52 3.14 -18.52
N GLY A 30 17.65 2.58 -17.68
CA GLY A 30 17.93 2.45 -16.25
C GLY A 30 18.17 3.80 -15.58
N LYS A 31 17.75 4.92 -16.20
CA LYS A 31 17.84 6.24 -15.59
C LYS A 31 16.82 6.29 -14.45
N HIS A 32 17.36 6.29 -13.24
CA HIS A 32 16.69 6.05 -11.97
C HIS A 32 15.77 7.22 -11.57
N MET A 33 14.59 7.28 -12.17
CA MET A 33 13.63 8.36 -11.94
C MET A 33 12.43 7.81 -11.15
N GLY A 34 12.42 8.00 -9.83
CA GLY A 34 11.24 7.77 -8.98
C GLY A 34 11.52 7.08 -7.63
N ASP A 35 10.60 7.24 -6.68
CA ASP A 35 10.74 6.73 -5.31
C ASP A 35 10.88 5.21 -5.25
N SER A 36 10.18 4.46 -6.12
CA SER A 36 10.24 2.99 -6.16
C SER A 36 11.61 2.47 -6.58
N VAL A 37 12.25 3.14 -7.54
CA VAL A 37 13.60 2.78 -7.98
C VAL A 37 14.62 3.08 -6.87
N ALA A 38 14.51 4.26 -6.23
CA ALA A 38 15.35 4.62 -5.09
C ALA A 38 15.20 3.61 -3.94
N HIS A 39 13.97 3.17 -3.67
CA HIS A 39 13.67 2.12 -2.68
C HIS A 39 14.33 0.78 -3.06
N ALA A 40 14.20 0.36 -4.32
CA ALA A 40 14.79 -0.89 -4.82
C ALA A 40 16.32 -0.90 -4.70
N MET A 41 16.99 0.21 -5.02
CA MET A 41 18.44 0.33 -4.87
C MET A 41 18.86 0.32 -3.40
N LYS A 42 18.18 1.14 -2.59
CA LYS A 42 18.55 1.36 -1.19
C LYS A 42 18.34 0.11 -0.32
N PHE A 43 17.25 -0.60 -0.52
CA PHE A 43 16.86 -1.70 0.37
C PHE A 43 16.99 -3.07 -0.29
N HIS A 44 16.74 -3.16 -1.60
CA HIS A 44 16.71 -4.44 -2.31
C HIS A 44 17.94 -4.70 -3.17
N GLY A 45 18.96 -3.84 -3.13
CA GLY A 45 20.23 -4.05 -3.83
C GLY A 45 20.12 -4.01 -5.36
N ALA A 46 19.12 -3.32 -5.90
CA ALA A 46 18.99 -3.11 -7.34
C ALA A 46 20.25 -2.40 -7.88
N GLN A 47 20.88 -2.99 -8.89
CA GLN A 47 22.11 -2.47 -9.49
C GLN A 47 21.82 -1.34 -10.49
N LEU A 48 22.70 -0.34 -10.48
CA LEU A 48 22.68 0.78 -11.42
C LEU A 48 22.73 0.28 -12.87
N GLY A 49 21.89 0.81 -13.75
CA GLY A 49 21.88 0.44 -15.17
C GLY A 49 21.21 -0.91 -15.52
N LYS A 50 20.81 -1.72 -14.53
CA LYS A 50 19.94 -2.89 -14.78
C LYS A 50 18.48 -2.45 -14.89
N TRP A 51 18.00 -2.38 -16.13
CA TRP A 51 16.68 -1.86 -16.45
C TRP A 51 15.61 -2.94 -16.71
N SER A 52 15.98 -4.21 -16.87
CA SER A 52 15.03 -5.31 -17.05
C SER A 52 15.51 -6.57 -16.36
N GLY A 53 14.58 -7.35 -15.79
CA GLY A 53 14.88 -8.63 -15.18
C GLY A 53 15.37 -8.57 -13.73
N PRO A 54 15.88 -9.69 -13.19
CA PRO A 54 16.31 -9.79 -11.79
C PRO A 54 17.57 -8.96 -11.50
N THR A 55 17.59 -8.29 -10.34
CA THR A 55 18.68 -7.41 -9.90
C THR A 55 18.67 -7.28 -8.37
N GLY A 56 19.70 -7.77 -7.67
CA GLY A 56 19.67 -7.89 -6.21
C GLY A 56 18.48 -8.75 -5.73
N ASN A 57 17.82 -8.34 -4.66
CA ASN A 57 16.52 -8.87 -4.21
C ASN A 57 15.33 -8.11 -4.85
N SER A 58 15.43 -7.83 -6.15
CA SER A 58 14.40 -7.09 -6.89
C SER A 58 14.30 -7.53 -8.36
N TYR A 59 13.23 -7.11 -9.03
CA TYR A 59 13.00 -7.35 -10.45
C TYR A 59 12.57 -6.05 -11.13
N ALA A 60 13.26 -5.66 -12.20
CA ALA A 60 12.99 -4.44 -12.94
C ALA A 60 12.07 -4.72 -14.14
N ILE A 61 11.03 -3.89 -14.30
CA ILE A 61 10.09 -3.92 -15.44
C ILE A 61 10.15 -2.56 -16.16
N PRO A 62 10.62 -2.51 -17.42
CA PRO A 62 10.61 -1.27 -18.19
C PRO A 62 9.17 -0.79 -18.45
N CYS A 63 8.89 0.45 -18.07
CA CYS A 63 7.62 1.11 -18.40
C CYS A 63 7.79 2.51 -19.00
N ARG A 64 9.02 3.02 -19.10
CA ARG A 64 9.31 4.33 -19.71
C ARG A 64 10.45 4.26 -20.75
N SER A 65 10.38 5.10 -21.78
CA SER A 65 11.43 5.28 -22.79
C SER A 65 12.67 5.99 -22.25
N SER A 66 13.67 6.19 -23.10
CA SER A 66 14.88 6.99 -22.81
C SER A 66 14.57 8.45 -22.47
N GLU A 67 13.50 8.99 -23.06
CA GLU A 67 12.96 10.34 -22.83
C GLU A 67 11.96 10.35 -21.67
N LEU A 68 11.88 9.26 -20.90
CA LEU A 68 11.00 9.08 -19.75
C LEU A 68 9.50 9.15 -20.06
N LYS A 69 9.11 9.01 -21.34
CA LYS A 69 7.69 8.87 -21.73
C LYS A 69 7.21 7.46 -21.42
N LEU A 70 5.94 7.28 -21.05
CA LEU A 70 5.39 5.93 -20.86
C LEU A 70 5.47 5.17 -22.19
N LEU A 71 5.86 3.89 -22.10
CA LEU A 71 5.83 2.99 -23.24
C LEU A 71 4.38 2.66 -23.63
N ALA A 72 4.18 2.24 -24.87
CA ALA A 72 2.90 1.69 -25.31
C ALA A 72 2.52 0.48 -24.43
N ILE A 73 1.22 0.28 -24.22
CA ILE A 73 0.74 -0.72 -23.26
C ILE A 73 1.17 -2.14 -23.65
N GLU A 74 1.22 -2.42 -24.95
CA GLU A 74 1.66 -3.70 -25.53
C GLU A 74 3.13 -3.98 -25.24
N VAL A 75 3.97 -2.94 -25.23
CA VAL A 75 5.39 -3.07 -24.89
C VAL A 75 5.56 -3.36 -23.40
N ILE A 76 4.78 -2.69 -22.54
CA ILE A 76 4.78 -2.96 -21.09
C ILE A 76 4.30 -4.39 -20.81
N ASP A 77 3.26 -4.85 -21.51
CA ASP A 77 2.73 -6.20 -21.38
C ASP A 77 3.80 -7.26 -21.68
N ASN A 78 4.58 -7.12 -22.74
CA ASN A 78 5.68 -8.06 -23.04
C ASN A 78 6.69 -8.21 -21.87
N TYR A 79 7.02 -7.11 -21.19
CA TYR A 79 7.89 -7.16 -20.00
C TYR A 79 7.18 -7.77 -18.79
N ILE A 80 5.89 -7.50 -18.61
CA ILE A 80 5.08 -8.13 -17.55
C ILE A 80 4.98 -9.63 -17.81
N GLN A 81 4.72 -10.09 -19.03
CA GLN A 81 4.67 -11.52 -19.35
C GLN A 81 6.02 -12.21 -19.10
N SER A 82 7.13 -11.54 -19.39
CA SER A 82 8.48 -12.02 -19.06
C SER A 82 8.65 -12.18 -17.54
N PHE A 83 8.19 -11.20 -16.76
CA PHE A 83 8.15 -11.28 -15.30
C PHE A 83 7.26 -12.41 -14.79
N LEU A 84 6.03 -12.55 -15.31
CA LEU A 84 5.10 -13.60 -14.88
C LEU A 84 5.63 -15.00 -15.22
N SER A 85 6.32 -15.16 -16.35
CA SER A 85 7.02 -16.39 -16.70
C SER A 85 8.12 -16.70 -15.68
N TYR A 86 8.94 -15.71 -15.34
CA TYR A 86 9.97 -15.84 -14.31
C TYR A 86 9.35 -16.23 -12.95
N ALA A 87 8.29 -15.55 -12.51
CA ALA A 87 7.64 -15.84 -11.24
C ALA A 87 7.06 -17.27 -11.18
N ARG A 88 6.56 -17.81 -12.30
CA ARG A 88 6.08 -19.21 -12.38
C ARG A 88 7.22 -20.22 -12.31
N GLN A 89 8.38 -19.89 -12.86
CA GLN A 89 9.58 -20.73 -12.81
C GLN A 89 10.25 -20.72 -11.42
N HIS A 90 9.94 -19.73 -10.60
CA HIS A 90 10.49 -19.54 -9.25
C HIS A 90 9.39 -19.54 -8.17
N PRO A 91 8.64 -20.64 -7.99
CA PRO A 91 7.57 -20.73 -6.99
C PRO A 91 8.06 -20.61 -5.54
N GLU A 92 9.36 -20.82 -5.29
CA GLU A 92 10.02 -20.62 -4.00
C GLU A 92 10.17 -19.14 -3.60
N LEU A 93 10.13 -18.23 -4.58
CA LEU A 93 10.23 -16.79 -4.35
C LEU A 93 8.85 -16.18 -4.21
N THR A 94 8.72 -15.20 -3.32
CA THR A 94 7.55 -14.29 -3.28
C THR A 94 7.94 -12.96 -3.89
N PHE A 95 7.07 -12.40 -4.73
CA PHE A 95 7.25 -11.14 -5.42
C PHE A 95 6.25 -10.12 -4.91
N VAL A 96 6.71 -8.92 -4.57
CA VAL A 96 5.86 -7.78 -4.20
C VAL A 96 5.91 -6.76 -5.32
N VAL A 97 4.81 -6.67 -6.08
CA VAL A 97 4.70 -5.80 -7.25
C VAL A 97 4.30 -4.40 -6.82
N THR A 98 5.09 -3.40 -7.20
CA THR A 98 4.77 -1.99 -6.96
C THR A 98 3.79 -1.46 -8.01
N ARG A 99 3.12 -0.35 -7.68
CA ARG A 99 2.33 0.38 -8.68
C ARG A 99 3.29 1.13 -9.62
N PHE A 100 3.27 0.79 -10.90
CA PHE A 100 4.04 1.47 -11.94
C PHE A 100 3.23 1.63 -13.24
N GLY A 101 3.78 2.35 -14.22
CA GLY A 101 3.14 2.53 -15.53
C GLY A 101 1.90 3.42 -15.52
N CYS A 102 1.41 3.85 -14.35
CA CYS A 102 0.17 4.61 -14.19
C CYS A 102 0.39 6.12 -13.95
N GLY A 103 1.63 6.61 -14.04
CA GLY A 103 2.00 8.01 -13.76
C GLY A 103 1.58 8.96 -14.88
N ASP A 104 1.30 10.22 -14.55
CA ASP A 104 0.94 11.30 -15.49
C ASP A 104 -0.35 11.08 -16.31
N GLY A 105 -1.19 10.11 -15.92
CA GLY A 105 -2.53 9.90 -16.47
C GLY A 105 -2.62 9.19 -17.83
N GLN A 106 -1.50 8.69 -18.40
CA GLN A 106 -1.54 8.07 -19.74
C GLN A 106 -2.08 6.63 -19.72
N HIS A 107 -1.72 5.83 -18.71
CA HIS A 107 -2.34 4.52 -18.48
C HIS A 107 -3.08 4.51 -17.15
N HIS A 108 -4.30 3.99 -17.15
CA HIS A 108 -5.11 3.84 -15.94
C HIS A 108 -4.69 2.59 -15.16
N ASP A 109 -4.84 2.58 -13.84
CA ASP A 109 -4.61 1.40 -13.01
C ASP A 109 -5.35 0.17 -13.50
N ALA A 110 -6.59 0.34 -13.97
CA ALA A 110 -7.39 -0.76 -14.50
C ALA A 110 -6.77 -1.38 -15.76
N THR A 111 -6.02 -0.60 -16.54
CA THR A 111 -5.31 -1.10 -17.73
C THR A 111 -4.10 -1.93 -17.32
N ILE A 112 -3.23 -1.40 -16.45
CA ILE A 112 -2.02 -2.10 -16.00
C ILE A 112 -2.39 -3.33 -15.14
N ALA A 113 -3.35 -3.21 -14.23
CA ALA A 113 -3.79 -4.31 -13.39
C ALA A 113 -4.27 -5.53 -14.22
N LYS A 114 -4.96 -5.30 -15.35
CA LYS A 114 -5.41 -6.39 -16.24
C LYS A 114 -4.27 -7.22 -16.81
N LEU A 115 -3.07 -6.65 -16.99
CA LEU A 115 -1.89 -7.37 -17.45
C LEU A 115 -1.38 -8.38 -16.40
N PHE A 116 -1.77 -8.20 -15.13
CA PHE A 116 -1.47 -9.11 -14.02
C PHE A 116 -2.60 -10.08 -13.68
N ARG A 117 -3.67 -10.19 -14.50
CA ARG A 117 -4.84 -11.05 -14.19
C ARG A 117 -4.45 -12.51 -13.93
N ASP A 118 -3.49 -13.02 -14.68
CA ASP A 118 -3.03 -14.41 -14.61
C ASP A 118 -1.72 -14.55 -13.83
N ALA A 119 -1.42 -13.57 -12.96
CA ALA A 119 -0.24 -13.62 -12.12
C ALA A 119 -0.29 -14.84 -11.17
N PRO A 120 0.82 -15.57 -11.00
CA PRO A 120 0.87 -16.70 -10.09
C PRO A 120 0.69 -16.24 -8.63
N ARG A 121 0.32 -17.18 -7.74
CA ARG A 121 0.01 -16.88 -6.32
C ARG A 121 1.17 -16.27 -5.54
N ASN A 122 2.41 -16.49 -5.99
CA ASN A 122 3.59 -15.88 -5.41
C ASN A 122 3.83 -14.43 -5.87
N CYS A 123 2.97 -13.86 -6.71
CA CYS A 123 2.96 -12.43 -7.02
C CYS A 123 1.89 -11.71 -6.21
N GLN A 124 2.32 -10.84 -5.30
CA GLN A 124 1.46 -9.96 -4.54
C GLN A 124 1.33 -8.61 -5.25
N LEU A 125 0.10 -8.15 -5.47
CA LEU A 125 -0.20 -6.92 -6.19
C LEU A 125 -0.55 -5.77 -5.21
N PRO A 126 -0.38 -4.50 -5.62
CA PRO A 126 -0.85 -3.36 -4.83
C PRO A 126 -2.35 -3.47 -4.52
N GLY A 127 -2.78 -2.96 -3.37
CA GLY A 127 -4.17 -3.05 -2.92
C GLY A 127 -5.17 -2.53 -3.95
N ILE A 128 -4.85 -1.42 -4.61
CA ILE A 128 -5.64 -0.84 -5.70
C ILE A 128 -5.81 -1.82 -6.87
N TRP A 129 -4.72 -2.44 -7.35
CA TRP A 129 -4.78 -3.39 -8.47
C TRP A 129 -5.50 -4.68 -8.09
N ALA A 130 -5.23 -5.21 -6.90
CA ALA A 130 -5.94 -6.39 -6.38
C ALA A 130 -7.45 -6.17 -6.34
N ARG A 131 -7.89 -4.97 -5.91
CA ARG A 131 -9.31 -4.61 -5.88
C ARG A 131 -9.90 -4.37 -7.26
N LEU A 132 -9.14 -3.82 -8.20
CA LEU A 132 -9.60 -3.69 -9.60
C LEU A 132 -9.81 -5.05 -10.27
N LEU A 133 -8.98 -6.04 -9.93
CA LEU A 133 -9.11 -7.42 -10.43
C LEU A 133 -10.20 -8.22 -9.71
N ALA A 134 -10.46 -7.92 -8.43
CA ALA A 134 -11.52 -8.52 -7.64
C ALA A 134 -12.31 -7.44 -6.89
N PRO A 135 -13.29 -6.78 -7.54
CA PRO A 135 -14.01 -5.61 -6.99
C PRO A 135 -14.75 -5.86 -5.68
N THR A 136 -15.12 -7.11 -5.41
CA THR A 136 -15.75 -7.55 -4.17
C THR A 136 -14.76 -7.72 -3.01
N SER A 137 -13.46 -7.50 -3.23
CA SER A 137 -12.45 -7.51 -2.17
C SER A 137 -12.70 -6.40 -1.14
N PRO A 138 -12.28 -6.61 0.12
CA PRO A 138 -12.44 -5.61 1.16
C PRO A 138 -11.78 -4.29 0.78
N VAL A 139 -12.39 -3.18 1.19
CA VAL A 139 -11.68 -1.90 1.25
C VAL A 139 -10.68 -1.99 2.40
N ARG A 140 -9.43 -1.64 2.11
CA ARG A 140 -8.35 -1.57 3.09
C ARG A 140 -8.12 -0.10 3.41
N LEU A 141 -8.63 0.35 4.56
CA LEU A 141 -8.62 1.73 5.01
C LEU A 141 -7.42 1.96 5.94
N LEU A 142 -6.38 2.61 5.44
CA LEU A 142 -5.24 3.04 6.23
C LEU A 142 -5.62 4.27 7.05
N ILE A 143 -5.45 4.21 8.37
CA ILE A 143 -5.73 5.35 9.26
C ILE A 143 -4.41 5.97 9.71
N SER A 144 -4.23 7.24 9.39
CA SER A 144 -3.14 8.08 9.89
C SER A 144 -3.68 9.03 10.96
N ASP A 145 -3.46 8.68 12.23
CA ASP A 145 -3.89 9.44 13.40
C ASP A 145 -2.75 9.53 14.43
N PRO A 146 -1.78 10.44 14.24
CA PRO A 146 -0.58 10.49 15.09
C PRO A 146 -0.89 10.88 16.55
N ALA A 147 -2.00 11.56 16.79
CA ALA A 147 -2.45 11.96 18.13
C ALA A 147 -3.38 10.92 18.78
N ALA A 148 -3.67 9.81 18.09
CA ALA A 148 -4.43 8.67 18.62
C ALA A 148 -5.83 9.03 19.15
N HIS A 149 -6.51 9.93 18.45
CA HIS A 149 -7.92 10.28 18.65
C HIS A 149 -8.84 9.06 18.63
N MET A 150 -8.53 8.05 17.81
CA MET A 150 -9.27 6.78 17.69
C MET A 150 -9.38 5.99 19.01
N LYS A 151 -8.61 6.33 20.03
CA LYS A 151 -8.79 5.77 21.38
C LYS A 151 -10.13 6.14 22.01
N SER A 152 -10.67 7.31 21.67
CA SER A 152 -11.90 7.82 22.28
C SER A 152 -13.15 7.22 21.65
N LYS A 153 -14.19 6.99 22.45
CA LYS A 153 -15.49 6.51 21.95
C LYS A 153 -16.12 7.49 20.95
N VAL A 154 -15.94 8.79 21.16
CA VAL A 154 -16.44 9.83 20.24
C VAL A 154 -15.90 9.61 18.82
N TRP A 155 -14.58 9.44 18.68
CA TRP A 155 -13.95 9.20 17.38
C TRP A 155 -14.28 7.84 16.78
N GLN A 156 -14.52 6.82 17.61
CA GLN A 156 -14.99 5.51 17.14
C GLN A 156 -16.41 5.58 16.57
N THR A 157 -17.31 6.34 17.21
CA THR A 157 -18.65 6.61 16.68
C THR A 157 -18.57 7.40 15.37
N LYS A 158 -17.71 8.43 15.31
CA LYS A 158 -17.44 9.18 14.07
C LYS A 158 -16.97 8.26 12.93
N LEU A 159 -16.02 7.35 13.20
CA LEU A 159 -15.56 6.37 12.24
C LEU A 159 -16.70 5.42 11.81
N GLN A 160 -17.55 4.98 12.73
CA GLN A 160 -18.70 4.15 12.38
C GLN A 160 -19.66 4.86 11.42
N THR A 161 -20.00 6.12 11.69
CA THR A 161 -20.84 6.96 10.83
C THR A 161 -20.20 7.15 9.46
N TYR A 162 -18.90 7.47 9.43
CA TYR A 162 -18.12 7.59 8.21
C TYR A 162 -18.20 6.33 7.34
N LEU A 163 -17.96 5.15 7.92
CA LEU A 163 -17.98 3.88 7.21
C LEU A 163 -19.40 3.53 6.72
N LYS A 164 -20.43 3.79 7.53
CA LYS A 164 -21.83 3.56 7.13
C LYS A 164 -22.23 4.39 5.91
N ARG A 165 -21.74 5.62 5.79
CA ARG A 165 -21.99 6.51 4.65
C ARG A 165 -21.19 6.11 3.41
N ASN A 166 -19.90 5.80 3.57
CA ASN A 166 -18.98 5.65 2.44
C ASN A 166 -18.82 4.22 1.91
N ALA A 167 -18.93 3.19 2.76
CA ALA A 167 -18.75 1.80 2.33
C ALA A 167 -19.68 1.37 1.17
N PRO A 168 -20.95 1.79 1.11
CA PRO A 168 -21.82 1.52 -0.04
C PRO A 168 -21.32 2.17 -1.35
N LEU A 169 -20.78 3.39 -1.28
CA LEU A 169 -20.25 4.12 -2.45
C LEU A 169 -19.01 3.43 -3.01
N TRP A 170 -18.21 2.84 -2.13
CA TRP A 170 -17.04 2.07 -2.55
C TRP A 170 -17.41 0.73 -3.19
N LYS A 171 -18.65 0.22 -3.02
CA LYS A 171 -19.04 -1.15 -3.37
C LYS A 171 -18.19 -2.19 -2.62
N ALA A 172 -17.88 -1.92 -1.36
CA ALA A 172 -17.07 -2.80 -0.52
C ALA A 172 -17.93 -3.93 0.07
N SER A 173 -17.43 -5.17 0.08
CA SER A 173 -18.05 -6.28 0.83
C SER A 173 -17.82 -6.15 2.33
N SER A 174 -16.65 -5.62 2.71
CA SER A 174 -16.26 -5.28 4.07
C SER A 174 -15.16 -4.22 4.07
N VAL A 175 -14.83 -3.69 5.25
CA VAL A 175 -13.72 -2.76 5.46
C VAL A 175 -12.74 -3.35 6.46
N ASP A 176 -11.48 -3.45 6.06
CA ASP A 176 -10.34 -3.80 6.92
C ASP A 176 -9.63 -2.50 7.32
N LEU A 177 -9.42 -2.28 8.62
CA LEU A 177 -8.54 -1.20 9.08
C LEU A 177 -7.09 -1.61 8.87
N VAL A 178 -6.27 -0.67 8.39
CA VAL A 178 -4.83 -0.86 8.21
C VAL A 178 -4.09 0.16 9.06
N SER A 179 -3.06 -0.32 9.77
CA SER A 179 -2.17 0.54 10.56
C SER A 179 -0.72 0.15 10.35
N ALA A 180 0.17 1.13 10.47
CA ALA A 180 1.63 0.92 10.54
C ALA A 180 2.28 2.03 11.37
N GLY A 181 3.53 1.81 11.77
CA GLY A 181 4.35 2.82 12.44
C GLY A 181 4.11 2.92 13.95
N LEU A 182 3.77 4.11 14.44
CA LEU A 182 3.75 4.43 15.88
C LEU A 182 2.81 3.53 16.67
N ALA A 183 3.34 2.85 17.69
CA ALA A 183 2.58 1.96 18.56
C ALA A 183 1.33 2.63 19.15
N LEU A 184 1.42 3.92 19.49
CA LEU A 184 0.30 4.69 20.03
C LEU A 184 -0.91 4.72 19.06
N SER A 185 -0.66 4.95 17.77
CA SER A 185 -1.67 4.98 16.71
C SER A 185 -2.20 3.57 16.42
N VAL A 186 -1.31 2.57 16.32
CA VAL A 186 -1.70 1.17 16.12
C VAL A 186 -2.63 0.66 17.22
N VAL A 187 -2.33 0.98 18.49
CA VAL A 187 -3.19 0.59 19.63
C VAL A 187 -4.54 1.31 19.59
N ALA A 188 -4.56 2.59 19.19
CA ALA A 188 -5.80 3.35 19.04
C ALA A 188 -6.71 2.72 17.98
N ASN A 189 -6.13 2.40 16.83
CA ASN A 189 -6.84 1.80 15.71
C ASN A 189 -7.27 0.36 16.02
N ASP A 190 -6.49 -0.41 16.78
CA ASP A 190 -6.87 -1.75 17.23
C ASP A 190 -8.09 -1.71 18.18
N LEU A 191 -8.11 -0.76 19.11
CA LEU A 191 -9.26 -0.55 19.98
C LEU A 191 -10.51 -0.19 19.17
N ALA A 192 -10.38 0.74 18.21
CA ALA A 192 -11.48 1.11 17.31
C ALA A 192 -11.97 -0.09 16.47
N ALA A 193 -11.06 -0.87 15.90
CA ALA A 193 -11.40 -2.04 15.10
C ALA A 193 -12.20 -3.07 15.91
N ARG A 194 -11.77 -3.37 17.13
CA ARG A 194 -12.47 -4.30 18.03
C ARG A 194 -13.88 -3.83 18.37
N ASN A 195 -14.02 -2.55 18.72
CA ASN A 195 -15.31 -1.97 19.08
C ASN A 195 -16.29 -1.90 17.90
N LEU A 196 -15.78 -1.76 16.68
CA LEU A 196 -16.57 -1.71 15.46
C LEU A 196 -16.70 -3.08 14.76
N HIS A 197 -16.16 -4.15 15.35
CA HIS A 197 -16.12 -5.50 14.77
C HIS A 197 -15.47 -5.54 13.37
N LEU A 198 -14.46 -4.70 13.15
CA LEU A 198 -13.67 -4.66 11.91
C LEU A 198 -12.43 -5.51 12.06
N LYS A 199 -12.00 -6.13 10.95
CA LYS A 199 -10.68 -6.74 10.89
C LYS A 199 -9.61 -5.65 10.93
N HIS A 200 -8.58 -5.86 11.74
CA HIS A 200 -7.42 -4.98 11.81
C HIS A 200 -6.18 -5.66 11.25
N CYS A 201 -5.58 -5.00 10.26
CA CYS A 201 -4.35 -5.40 9.59
C CYS A 201 -3.21 -4.49 10.06
N ILE A 202 -2.31 -5.02 10.88
CA ILE A 202 -1.12 -4.30 11.32
C ILE A 202 0.02 -4.65 10.37
N VAL A 203 0.56 -3.66 9.67
CA VAL A 203 1.64 -3.83 8.71
C VAL A 203 2.97 -3.49 9.38
N SER A 204 3.90 -4.43 9.29
CA SER A 204 5.27 -4.33 9.80
C SER A 204 6.27 -4.74 8.71
N CYS A 205 7.55 -4.49 8.99
CA CYS A 205 8.69 -4.85 8.16
C CYS A 205 9.81 -5.43 9.03
N SER A 206 10.71 -6.21 8.42
CA SER A 206 11.86 -6.77 9.11
C SER A 206 12.81 -5.68 9.60
N THR A 207 13.02 -5.60 10.92
CA THR A 207 14.03 -4.71 11.52
C THR A 207 15.44 -5.16 11.15
N GLU A 208 15.67 -6.45 10.90
CA GLU A 208 16.97 -6.95 10.45
C GLU A 208 17.29 -6.46 9.04
N TYR A 209 16.31 -6.48 8.14
CA TYR A 209 16.47 -6.06 6.75
C TYR A 209 16.53 -4.54 6.59
N TYR A 210 15.57 -3.83 7.17
CA TYR A 210 15.40 -2.39 6.98
C TYR A 210 16.09 -1.53 8.06
N ARG A 211 16.60 -2.15 9.14
CA ARG A 211 17.30 -1.48 10.25
C ARG A 211 16.49 -0.32 10.83
N GLU A 212 17.13 0.82 11.10
CA GLU A 212 16.52 2.06 11.58
C GLU A 212 15.42 2.63 10.66
N LEU A 213 15.34 2.17 9.42
CA LEU A 213 14.33 2.59 8.44
C LEU A 213 13.12 1.65 8.39
N ALA A 214 13.07 0.60 9.22
CA ALA A 214 11.95 -0.33 9.28
C ALA A 214 10.57 0.35 9.53
N PRO A 215 10.43 1.37 10.40
CA PRO A 215 9.17 2.07 10.55
C PRO A 215 8.70 2.75 9.25
N PHE A 216 9.64 3.34 8.51
CA PHE A 216 9.36 3.97 7.22
C PHE A 216 9.00 2.94 6.14
N ALA A 217 9.71 1.81 6.08
CA ALA A 217 9.37 0.72 5.18
C ALA A 217 7.96 0.15 5.46
N ALA A 218 7.60 0.01 6.74
CA ALA A 218 6.27 -0.44 7.15
C ALA A 218 5.17 0.54 6.73
N GLU A 219 5.40 1.85 6.82
CA GLU A 219 4.46 2.87 6.31
C GLU A 219 4.25 2.73 4.79
N LEU A 220 5.33 2.60 4.01
CA LEU A 220 5.23 2.43 2.55
C LEU A 220 4.54 1.12 2.17
N LYS A 221 4.82 0.03 2.91
CA LYS A 221 4.15 -1.26 2.74
C LYS A 221 2.65 -1.16 3.08
N ALA A 222 2.29 -0.38 4.10
CA ALA A 222 0.89 -0.13 4.45
C ALA A 222 0.17 0.65 3.34
N VAL A 223 0.82 1.67 2.79
CA VAL A 223 0.31 2.42 1.63
C VAL A 223 0.14 1.50 0.42
N TRP A 224 1.12 0.66 0.11
CA TRP A 224 1.05 -0.33 -0.97
C TRP A 224 -0.11 -1.32 -0.78
N TYR A 225 -0.33 -1.77 0.45
CA TYR A 225 -1.38 -2.74 0.78
C TYR A 225 -2.78 -2.12 0.76
N ALA A 226 -2.89 -0.85 1.15
CA ALA A 226 -4.16 -0.15 1.31
C ALA A 226 -4.81 0.28 -0.02
N THR A 227 -6.05 0.75 0.10
CA THR A 227 -6.86 1.26 -1.02
C THR A 227 -7.37 2.68 -0.76
N HIS A 228 -7.51 3.02 0.51
CA HIS A 228 -7.97 4.32 0.99
C HIS A 228 -7.05 4.76 2.13
N LEU A 229 -6.86 6.07 2.27
CA LEU A 229 -6.17 6.69 3.39
C LEU A 229 -7.12 7.69 4.05
N LEU A 230 -7.35 7.53 5.35
CA LEU A 230 -8.02 8.51 6.19
C LEU A 230 -6.97 9.18 7.08
N CYS A 231 -6.71 10.45 6.83
CA CYS A 231 -5.80 11.29 7.61
C CYS A 231 -6.57 12.14 8.62
N ILE A 232 -6.32 11.93 9.90
CA ILE A 232 -6.91 12.71 10.99
C ILE A 232 -5.84 13.68 11.50
N SER A 233 -6.11 14.98 11.36
CA SER A 233 -5.14 16.03 11.66
C SER A 233 -5.82 17.26 12.27
N ASP A 234 -5.09 18.03 13.07
CA ASP A 234 -5.50 19.37 13.47
C ASP A 234 -5.01 20.38 12.43
N PHE A 235 -5.92 20.96 11.64
CA PHE A 235 -5.53 21.87 10.56
C PHE A 235 -5.03 23.24 11.07
N SER A 236 -5.15 23.52 12.37
CA SER A 236 -4.52 24.71 12.97
C SER A 236 -3.05 24.51 13.34
N ARG A 237 -2.55 23.27 13.29
CA ARG A 237 -1.17 22.94 13.63
C ARG A 237 -0.35 22.67 12.38
N SER A 238 0.96 22.91 12.50
CA SER A 238 1.91 22.52 11.45
C SER A 238 1.81 21.03 11.17
N ALA A 239 1.74 20.68 9.89
CA ALA A 239 1.70 19.29 9.46
C ALA A 239 2.96 18.54 9.93
N GLN A 240 2.77 17.36 10.52
CA GLN A 240 3.90 16.55 10.96
C GLN A 240 4.60 15.90 9.75
N PRO A 241 5.94 15.75 9.76
CA PRO A 241 6.67 15.18 8.62
C PRO A 241 6.20 13.78 8.18
N ASN A 242 5.75 12.94 9.12
CA ASN A 242 5.17 11.63 8.82
C ASN A 242 3.82 11.75 8.08
N GLN A 243 2.97 12.71 8.43
CA GLN A 243 1.70 12.94 7.77
C GLN A 243 1.87 13.44 6.33
N ILE A 244 2.81 14.37 6.10
CA ILE A 244 3.15 14.84 4.75
C ILE A 244 3.61 13.65 3.90
N ARG A 245 4.49 12.82 4.45
CA ARG A 245 5.07 11.66 3.77
C ARG A 245 4.02 10.61 3.41
N ILE A 246 3.20 10.18 4.37
CA ILE A 246 2.20 9.13 4.14
C ILE A 246 1.11 9.59 3.16
N THR A 247 0.70 10.86 3.26
CA THR A 247 -0.28 11.47 2.34
C THR A 247 0.27 11.53 0.91
N THR A 248 1.51 12.01 0.77
CA THR A 248 2.17 12.09 -0.54
C THR A 248 2.37 10.70 -1.16
N ALA A 249 2.79 9.73 -0.36
CA ALA A 249 2.97 8.35 -0.80
C ALA A 249 1.63 7.73 -1.24
N ALA A 250 0.56 7.93 -0.47
CA ALA A 250 -0.77 7.43 -0.78
C ALA A 250 -1.34 8.03 -2.07
N ALA A 251 -1.21 9.34 -2.25
CA ALA A 251 -1.63 10.02 -3.49
C ALA A 251 -0.87 9.45 -4.71
N ARG A 252 0.47 9.28 -4.61
CA ARG A 252 1.28 8.67 -5.67
C ARG A 252 0.93 7.21 -5.93
N ALA A 253 0.52 6.48 -4.90
CA ALA A 253 0.04 5.10 -4.98
C ALA A 253 -1.41 4.97 -5.50
N GLY A 254 -2.08 6.09 -5.81
CA GLY A 254 -3.43 6.08 -6.36
C GLY A 254 -4.53 5.75 -5.33
N LEU A 255 -4.24 5.88 -4.04
CA LEU A 255 -5.25 5.71 -3.00
C LEU A 255 -6.27 6.86 -3.05
N CYS A 256 -7.50 6.57 -2.66
CA CYS A 256 -8.45 7.62 -2.29
C CYS A 256 -8.01 8.20 -0.94
N VAL A 257 -7.61 9.47 -0.94
CA VAL A 257 -7.08 10.16 0.26
C VAL A 257 -8.13 11.12 0.77
N GLU A 258 -8.49 10.96 2.04
CA GLU A 258 -9.39 11.86 2.75
C GLU A 258 -8.70 12.46 3.97
N HIS A 259 -8.91 13.77 4.16
CA HIS A 259 -8.40 14.51 5.30
C HIS A 259 -9.56 14.99 6.16
N VAL A 260 -9.50 14.70 7.45
CA VAL A 260 -10.49 15.13 8.43
C VAL A 260 -9.79 16.02 9.46
N ASP A 261 -10.31 17.24 9.63
CA ASP A 261 -9.89 18.11 10.73
C ASP A 261 -10.46 17.56 12.05
N VAL A 262 -9.65 17.49 13.09
CA VAL A 262 -10.11 17.05 14.43
C VAL A 262 -11.20 17.95 15.01
N ARG A 263 -11.25 19.19 14.54
CA ARG A 263 -12.25 20.19 14.91
C ARG A 263 -13.50 20.13 14.04
N ASP A 264 -13.43 19.44 12.90
CA ASP A 264 -14.56 19.37 11.99
C ASP A 264 -15.67 18.53 12.60
N SER A 265 -16.88 19.05 12.48
CA SER A 265 -18.11 18.29 12.69
C SER A 265 -18.50 17.53 11.42
N ALA A 266 -17.69 17.49 10.36
CA ALA A 266 -18.00 16.75 9.13
C ALA A 266 -18.29 15.25 9.35
N LEU A 267 -17.74 14.66 10.41
CA LEU A 267 -18.09 13.30 10.86
C LEU A 267 -19.32 13.24 11.81
N ASP A 268 -19.74 14.39 12.33
CA ASP A 268 -20.85 14.58 13.29
C ASP A 268 -22.13 15.15 12.65
N ALA A 269 -22.05 15.81 11.49
CA ALA A 269 -23.16 16.57 10.89
C ALA A 269 -23.85 15.80 9.75
N ASN A 270 -25.20 15.80 9.84
CA ASN A 270 -26.29 15.48 8.91
C ASN A 270 -26.11 14.39 7.84
#